data_AF-A0A530Z4T7-F1
#
_entry.id   AF-A0A530Z4T7-F1
#
_cell.length_a   1.000
_cell.length_b   1.000
_cell.length_c   1.000
_cell.angle_alpha   90.00
_cell.angle_beta   90.00
_cell.angle_gamma   90.00
#
_symmetry.space_group_name_H-M   'P 1'
#
loop_
_entity.id
_entity.type
_entity.pdbx_description
1 polymer ?
#
loop_
_entity_poly.entity_id
_entity_poly.type
_entity_poly.pdbx_seq_one_letter_code
_entity_poly.pdbx_strand_id
1 'polypeptide(L)' 'DMRLNALIWAGSCHNPQLIEKLEVSIHTFFEGK' A
#
# COMPACT_ATOMS: atom_id res chain seq x y z
N ASP A 1 -8.69 -7.91 -5.84
CA ASP A 1 -8.00 -6.59 -5.79
C ASP A 1 -7.86 -5.97 -4.40
N MET A 2 -7.46 -6.74 -3.38
CA MET A 2 -7.19 -6.17 -2.05
C MET A 2 -6.07 -5.11 -2.09
N ARG A 3 -5.05 -5.30 -2.95
CA ARG A 3 -3.98 -4.31 -3.21
C ARG A 3 -4.54 -2.97 -3.71
N LEU A 4 -5.34 -2.99 -4.77
CA LEU A 4 -5.90 -1.78 -5.36
C LEU A 4 -6.81 -1.02 -4.39
N ASN A 5 -7.68 -1.74 -3.65
CA ASN A 5 -8.54 -1.11 -2.65
C ASN A 5 -7.75 -0.46 -1.52
N ALA A 6 -6.65 -1.09 -1.07
CA ALA A 6 -5.78 -0.52 -0.04
C ALA A 6 -5.06 0.74 -0.54
N LEU A 7 -4.61 0.76 -1.80
CA LEU A 7 -3.97 1.92 -2.42
C LEU A 7 -4.95 3.08 -2.62
N ILE A 8 -6.18 2.82 -3.06
CA ILE A 8 -7.24 3.84 -3.17
C ILE A 8 -7.54 4.46 -1.81
N TRP A 9 -7.66 3.64 -0.77
CA TRP A 9 -7.86 4.13 0.59
C TRP A 9 -6.67 4.98 1.07
N ALA A 10 -5.43 4.53 0.88
CA ALA A 10 -4.25 5.30 1.27
C ALA A 10 -4.13 6.63 0.50
N GLY A 11 -4.48 6.62 -0.79
CA GLY A 11 -4.57 7.83 -1.62
C GLY A 11 -5.58 8.84 -1.08
N SER A 12 -6.73 8.38 -0.58
CA SER A 12 -7.76 9.23 0.01
C SER A 12 -7.31 9.97 1.28
N CYS A 13 -6.31 9.42 1.99
CA CYS A 13 -5.73 10.05 3.17
C CYS A 13 -4.79 11.22 2.86
N HIS A 14 -4.51 11.51 1.57
CA HIS A 14 -3.58 12.56 1.12
C HIS A 14 -2.22 12.52 1.84
N ASN A 15 -1.79 11.34 2.26
CA ASN A 15 -0.57 11.12 3.03
C ASN A 15 0.42 10.32 2.19
N PRO A 16 1.36 10.97 1.49
CA PRO A 16 2.28 10.29 0.59
C PRO A 16 3.18 9.27 1.32
N GLN A 17 3.53 9.53 2.59
CA GLN A 17 4.32 8.59 3.39
C GLN A 17 3.54 7.31 3.73
N LEU A 18 2.22 7.40 3.85
CA LEU A 18 1.35 6.25 4.09
C LEU A 18 1.29 5.34 2.84
N ILE A 19 1.18 5.95 1.65
CA ILE A 19 1.13 5.24 0.38
C ILE A 19 2.44 4.48 0.15
N GLU A 20 3.58 5.15 0.33
CA GLU A 20 4.90 4.52 0.16
C GLU A 20 5.13 3.36 1.14
N LYS A 21 4.81 3.55 2.43
CA LYS A 21 4.90 2.46 3.43
C LYS A 21 3.98 1.29 3.09
N LEU A 22 2.78 1.58 2.59
CA LEU A 22 1.82 0.54 2.21
C LEU A 22 2.33 -0.25 1.01
N GLU A 23 2.86 0.41 -0.02
CA GLU A 23 3.46 -0.25 -1.19
C GLU A 23 4.62 -1.18 -0.80
N VAL A 24 5.53 -0.70 0.05
CA VAL A 24 6.65 -1.52 0.56
C VAL A 24 6.14 -2.70 1.37
N SER A 25 5.16 -2.51 2.26
CA SER A 25 4.60 -3.59 3.09
C SER A 25 3.89 -4.64 2.24
N ILE A 26 3.15 -4.19 1.22
CA ILE A 26 2.49 -5.04 0.24
C ILE A 26 3.52 -5.81 -0.59
N HIS A 27 4.60 -5.18 -1.02
CA HIS A 27 5.65 -5.86 -1.76
C HIS A 27 6.31 -6.94 -0.89
N THR A 28 6.72 -6.60 0.34
CA THR A 28 7.31 -7.55 1.29
C THR A 28 6.38 -8.71 1.65
N PHE A 29 5.07 -8.47 1.84
CA PHE A 29 4.13 -9.53 2.20
C PHE A 29 3.93 -10.56 1.07
N PHE A 30 3.97 -10.11 -0.19
CA PHE A 30 3.68 -10.98 -1.35
C PHE A 30 4.94 -11.53 -2.03
N GLU A 31 6.07 -10.82 -1.98
CA GLU A 31 7.35 -11.28 -2.55
C GLU A 31 8.32 -11.83 -1.49
N GLY A 32 7.98 -11.67 -0.21
CA GLY A 32 8.74 -12.23 0.91
C GLY A 32 8.61 -13.74 0.99
N LYS A 33 9.70 -14.42 0.66
CA LYS A 33 10.17 -15.57 1.45
C LYS A 33 10.51 -15.12 2.87
#